data_AF-A0A9P0GXB0-F1
#
_entry.id   AF-A0A9P0GXB0-F1
#
_cell.length_a   1.000
_cell.length_b   1.000
_cell.length_c   1.000
_cell.angle_alpha   90.00
_cell.angle_beta   90.00
_cell.angle_gamma   90.00
#
_symmetry.space_group_name_H-M   'P 1'
#
loop_
_entity.id
_entity.type
_entity.pdbx_description
1 polymer ?
#
loop_
_entity_poly.entity_id
_entity_poly.type
_entity_poly.pdbx_seq_one_letter_code
_entity_poly.pdbx_strand_id
1 'polypeptide(L)'
;MKNSIGSLLALVTMVAYSSASTNCTQPLEIRSGLKILVHKYLCNQEVDNADLQTEPEIFYDAPLRQDRNYTLFLLENNNNTGSYKIHWFLTDIIPINKSLTANKTIVEGYKPPMNSKNSHFTVLMYGHHNNFHPISPSHTEMDNFIPNTWAAPIPNITLENNATFLVTGRNTSHLHPSGVIHPHTTTQTHTSQTHPTHPTFESPKTTIRPQYVTEKVTEKQTEYHVYNSTNSSSTNHNSPSHSHKSRATNHVCSLTVMFIPLISLITKVIF
;
A
#
# COMPACT_ATOMS: atom_id res chain seq x y z
N MET A 1 52.88 -28.19 1.40
CA MET A 1 51.55 -28.44 0.78
C MET A 1 50.58 -28.83 1.90
N LYS A 2 49.77 -27.89 2.37
CA LYS A 2 48.74 -28.11 3.39
C LYS A 2 47.40 -27.78 2.75
N ASN A 3 46.63 -28.81 2.42
CA ASN A 3 45.29 -28.68 1.85
C ASN A 3 44.31 -28.52 3.02
N SER A 4 43.77 -27.33 3.23
CA SER A 4 42.60 -27.14 4.09
C SER A 4 41.34 -27.19 3.23
N ILE A 5 40.84 -28.40 2.98
CA ILE A 5 39.46 -28.64 2.57
C ILE A 5 38.66 -28.57 3.87
N GLY A 6 38.14 -27.39 4.17
CA GLY A 6 37.34 -27.15 5.36
C GLY A 6 36.27 -26.13 5.04
N SER A 7 35.11 -26.62 4.59
CA SER A 7 33.76 -26.12 4.88
C SER A 7 32.82 -26.55 3.75
N LEU A 8 32.50 -27.84 3.73
CA LEU A 8 31.29 -28.37 3.11
C LEU A 8 30.29 -28.58 4.24
N LEU A 9 29.01 -28.26 3.99
CA LEU A 9 27.85 -28.27 4.91
C LEU A 9 27.56 -26.96 5.66
N ALA A 10 27.29 -25.89 4.92
CA ALA A 10 26.13 -25.07 5.25
C ALA A 10 24.93 -25.70 4.52
N LEU A 11 24.25 -26.63 5.20
CA LEU A 11 22.97 -27.18 4.74
C LEU A 11 21.94 -26.06 4.92
N VAL A 12 21.91 -25.13 3.96
CA VAL A 12 20.87 -24.11 3.87
C VAL A 12 19.61 -24.87 3.48
N THR A 13 18.81 -25.24 4.47
CA THR A 13 17.39 -25.54 4.26
C THR A 13 16.74 -24.24 3.82
N MET A 14 16.90 -23.88 2.55
CA MET A 14 15.96 -23.02 1.86
C MET A 14 14.66 -23.81 1.84
N VAL A 15 13.84 -23.61 2.87
CA VAL A 15 12.41 -23.84 2.73
C VAL A 15 12.02 -22.91 1.60
N ALA A 16 11.92 -23.46 0.40
CA ALA A 16 11.32 -22.80 -0.73
C ALA A 16 9.87 -22.55 -0.31
N TYR A 17 9.61 -21.38 0.27
CA TYR A 17 8.29 -20.76 0.31
C TYR A 17 7.94 -20.39 -1.14
N SER A 18 7.79 -21.43 -1.96
CA SER A 18 7.21 -21.41 -3.28
C SER A 18 5.71 -21.48 -3.08
N SER A 19 5.15 -20.31 -2.89
CA SER A 19 3.82 -19.92 -3.33
C SER A 19 3.61 -18.53 -2.76
N ALA A 20 3.25 -17.59 -3.64
CA ALA A 20 2.45 -16.46 -3.23
C ALA A 20 1.26 -17.03 -2.46
N SER A 21 1.41 -17.11 -1.14
CA SER A 21 0.40 -17.63 -0.24
C SER A 21 -0.78 -16.71 -0.43
N THR A 22 -1.84 -17.23 -1.05
CA THR A 22 -3.17 -16.63 -1.13
C THR A 22 -3.74 -16.32 0.27
N ASN A 23 -3.08 -16.79 1.33
CA ASN A 23 -3.33 -16.35 2.69
C ASN A 23 -2.67 -14.99 2.89
N CYS A 24 -3.43 -13.96 2.54
CA CYS A 24 -3.29 -12.67 3.16
C CYS A 24 -3.30 -12.83 4.70
N THR A 25 -2.47 -12.05 5.35
CA THR A 25 -2.43 -11.94 6.80
C THR A 25 -3.11 -10.61 7.09
N GLN A 26 -4.36 -10.60 7.51
CA GLN A 26 -5.07 -9.37 7.84
C GLN A 26 -4.44 -8.73 9.10
N PRO A 27 -4.54 -7.41 9.39
CA PRO A 27 -5.53 -6.47 8.85
C PRO A 27 -4.98 -5.15 8.25
N LEU A 28 -4.76 -5.11 6.93
CA LEU A 28 -4.36 -3.91 6.18
C LEU A 28 -5.55 -3.32 5.40
N GLU A 29 -5.79 -2.03 5.57
CA GLU A 29 -6.79 -1.27 4.81
C GLU A 29 -6.12 -0.32 3.83
N ILE A 30 -6.62 -0.24 2.60
CA ILE A 30 -6.13 0.69 1.57
C ILE A 30 -7.25 1.65 1.22
N ARG A 31 -6.97 2.96 1.22
CA ARG A 31 -7.91 4.03 0.89
C ARG A 31 -7.40 4.94 -0.21
N SER A 32 -8.32 5.53 -0.94
CA SER A 32 -8.07 6.70 -1.81
C SER A 32 -9.05 7.80 -1.39
N GLY A 33 -8.53 8.80 -0.67
CA GLY A 33 -9.35 9.77 0.05
C GLY A 33 -10.30 9.08 1.05
N LEU A 34 -11.60 9.32 0.91
CA LEU A 34 -12.63 8.72 1.79
C LEU A 34 -13.07 7.32 1.32
N LYS A 35 -12.63 6.86 0.15
CA LYS A 35 -13.05 5.58 -0.43
C LYS A 35 -12.14 4.45 0.06
N ILE A 36 -12.73 3.40 0.63
CA ILE A 36 -12.02 2.16 0.97
C ILE A 36 -11.87 1.34 -0.32
N LEU A 37 -10.62 1.09 -0.71
CA LEU A 37 -10.28 0.27 -1.88
C LEU A 37 -10.11 -1.20 -1.50
N VAL A 38 -9.40 -1.44 -0.40
CA VAL A 38 -9.19 -2.79 0.15
C VAL A 38 -9.57 -2.74 1.62
N HIS A 39 -10.64 -3.45 1.97
CA HIS A 39 -11.06 -3.60 3.36
C HIS A 39 -10.10 -4.49 4.17
N LYS A 40 -9.81 -4.10 5.41
CA LYS A 40 -8.88 -4.75 6.35
C LYS A 40 -9.07 -6.24 6.59
N TYR A 41 -10.27 -6.78 6.40
CA TYR A 41 -10.56 -8.20 6.63
C TYR A 41 -10.92 -8.99 5.37
N LEU A 42 -10.59 -8.47 4.20
CA LEU A 42 -10.93 -9.10 2.92
C LEU A 42 -9.72 -9.09 2.00
N CYS A 43 -9.58 -10.16 1.25
CA CYS A 43 -8.40 -10.39 0.40
C CYS A 43 -8.84 -10.72 -1.00
N ASN A 44 -7.95 -10.46 -1.96
CA ASN A 44 -8.24 -10.59 -3.38
C ASN A 44 -9.47 -9.77 -3.81
N GLN A 45 -9.70 -8.63 -3.15
CA GLN A 45 -10.74 -7.68 -3.54
C GLN A 45 -10.42 -7.10 -4.92
N GLU A 46 -11.46 -6.85 -5.71
CA GLU A 46 -11.32 -6.15 -6.98
C GLU A 46 -11.26 -4.64 -6.73
N VAL A 47 -10.26 -3.99 -7.30
CA VAL A 47 -10.07 -2.54 -7.25
C VAL A 47 -10.08 -2.00 -8.67
N ASP A 48 -10.82 -0.93 -8.92
CA ASP A 48 -10.81 -0.28 -10.24
C ASP A 48 -9.48 0.46 -10.43
N ASN A 49 -8.84 0.27 -11.58
CA ASN A 49 -7.62 0.96 -11.94
C ASN A 49 -7.73 2.49 -11.79
N ALA A 50 -8.91 3.06 -12.04
CA ALA A 50 -9.14 4.50 -11.88
C ALA A 50 -8.93 4.99 -10.44
N ASP A 51 -9.20 4.14 -9.45
CA ASP A 51 -9.06 4.50 -8.02
C ASP A 51 -7.60 4.51 -7.54
N LEU A 52 -6.70 3.88 -8.32
CA LEU A 52 -5.27 3.76 -8.03
C LEU A 52 -4.42 4.75 -8.82
N GLN A 53 -5.03 5.76 -9.45
CA GLN A 53 -4.28 6.77 -10.19
C GLN A 53 -3.55 7.77 -9.27
N THR A 54 -3.92 7.81 -7.99
CA THR A 54 -3.27 8.63 -6.97
C THR A 54 -2.67 7.75 -5.88
N GLU A 55 -1.68 8.29 -5.16
CA GLU A 55 -1.07 7.63 -4.00
C GLU A 55 -2.15 7.24 -2.98
N PRO A 56 -2.30 5.96 -2.63
CA PRO A 56 -3.28 5.52 -1.65
C PRO A 56 -2.75 5.69 -0.22
N GLU A 57 -3.66 5.82 0.73
CA GLU A 57 -3.36 5.73 2.16
C GLU A 57 -3.47 4.28 2.63
N ILE A 58 -2.49 3.82 3.42
CA ILE A 58 -2.48 2.45 3.95
C ILE A 58 -2.55 2.51 5.47
N PHE A 59 -3.51 1.79 6.03
CA PHE A 59 -3.75 1.71 7.47
C PHE A 59 -3.59 0.26 7.94
N TYR A 60 -3.08 0.10 9.16
CA TYR A 60 -2.91 -1.20 9.79
C TYR A 60 -3.70 -1.28 11.09
N ASP A 61 -4.70 -2.18 11.13
CA ASP A 61 -5.65 -2.27 12.24
C ASP A 61 -5.26 -3.35 13.27
N ALA A 62 -3.99 -3.39 13.64
CA ALA A 62 -3.49 -4.23 14.73
C ALA A 62 -2.49 -3.46 15.60
N PRO A 63 -2.24 -3.92 16.84
CA PRO A 63 -1.21 -3.32 17.69
C PRO A 63 0.16 -3.39 17.02
N LEU A 64 0.75 -2.22 16.73
CA LEU A 64 2.10 -2.11 16.20
C LEU A 64 3.10 -2.01 17.36
N ARG A 65 4.28 -2.57 17.14
CA ARG A 65 5.37 -2.54 18.11
C ARG A 65 6.02 -1.16 18.06
N GLN A 66 6.07 -0.49 19.20
CA GLN A 66 6.58 0.88 19.30
C GLN A 66 8.11 0.96 19.15
N ASP A 67 8.82 -0.16 19.30
CA ASP A 67 10.27 -0.29 19.17
C ASP A 67 10.74 -0.66 17.76
N ARG A 68 9.85 -0.56 16.77
CA ARG A 68 10.10 -0.94 15.38
C ARG A 68 9.73 0.16 14.41
N ASN A 69 10.55 0.24 13.37
CA ASN A 69 10.22 0.91 12.12
C ASN A 69 9.64 -0.11 11.14
N TYR A 70 8.91 0.39 10.15
CA TYR A 70 8.31 -0.45 9.13
C TYR A 70 8.77 -0.09 7.74
N THR A 71 8.81 -1.10 6.88
CA THR A 71 9.05 -1.00 5.45
C THR A 71 7.83 -1.53 4.70
N LEU A 72 7.36 -0.77 3.71
CA LEU A 72 6.18 -1.11 2.93
C LEU A 72 6.51 -1.18 1.45
N PHE A 73 6.02 -2.24 0.80
CA PHE A 73 6.06 -2.41 -0.64
C PHE A 73 4.66 -2.48 -1.22
N LEU A 74 4.42 -1.82 -2.35
CA LEU A 74 3.33 -2.14 -3.26
C LEU A 74 3.91 -2.82 -4.50
N LEU A 75 3.47 -4.04 -4.76
CA LEU A 75 4.04 -4.94 -5.75
C LEU A 75 2.98 -5.38 -6.75
N GLU A 76 3.31 -5.36 -8.04
CA GLU A 76 2.55 -6.04 -9.10
C GLU A 76 3.16 -7.42 -9.34
N ASN A 77 2.36 -8.47 -9.35
CA ASN A 77 2.82 -9.84 -9.58
C ASN A 77 3.15 -10.08 -11.06
N ASN A 78 4.39 -10.50 -11.34
CA ASN A 78 4.74 -10.99 -12.66
C ASN A 78 4.35 -12.48 -12.75
N ASN A 79 3.19 -12.74 -13.35
CA ASN A 79 2.52 -14.06 -13.42
C ASN A 79 3.39 -15.26 -13.86
N ASN A 80 4.57 -15.04 -14.45
CA ASN A 80 5.37 -16.09 -15.07
C ASN A 80 6.67 -16.44 -14.32
N THR A 81 7.11 -15.62 -13.37
CA THR A 81 8.48 -15.71 -12.81
C THR A 81 8.51 -15.85 -11.30
N GLY A 82 7.39 -15.56 -10.61
CA GLY A 82 7.39 -15.39 -9.16
C GLY A 82 8.17 -14.15 -8.69
N SER A 83 8.53 -13.27 -9.63
CA SER A 83 9.06 -11.94 -9.35
C SER A 83 7.92 -10.92 -9.34
N TYR A 84 8.24 -9.72 -8.88
CA TYR A 84 7.31 -8.62 -8.76
C TYR A 84 7.88 -7.37 -9.40
N LYS A 85 7.00 -6.51 -9.87
CA LYS A 85 7.34 -5.13 -10.20
C LYS A 85 7.02 -4.22 -9.01
N ILE A 86 7.97 -3.38 -8.60
CA ILE A 86 7.76 -2.43 -7.51
C ILE A 86 7.03 -1.18 -8.04
N HIS A 87 5.85 -0.93 -7.48
CA HIS A 87 5.08 0.29 -7.72
C HIS A 87 5.26 1.33 -6.62
N TRP A 88 5.62 0.91 -5.41
CA TRP A 88 5.87 1.82 -4.31
C TRP A 88 6.80 1.18 -3.29
N PHE A 89 7.79 1.92 -2.79
CA PHE A 89 8.70 1.45 -1.76
C PHE A 89 8.94 2.55 -0.71
N LEU A 90 8.44 2.29 0.48
CA LEU A 90 8.55 3.13 1.65
C LEU A 90 9.36 2.43 2.74
N THR A 91 10.11 3.19 3.52
CA THR A 91 10.86 2.70 4.68
C THR A 91 10.82 3.69 5.83
N ASP A 92 11.43 3.32 6.96
CA ASP A 92 11.46 4.10 8.19
C ASP A 92 10.09 4.66 8.58
N ILE A 93 9.06 3.83 8.35
CA ILE A 93 7.69 4.20 8.66
C ILE A 93 7.53 4.15 10.17
N ILE A 94 7.17 5.29 10.75
CA ILE A 94 6.74 5.41 12.13
C ILE A 94 5.22 5.62 12.10
N PRO A 95 4.41 4.59 12.45
CA PRO A 95 2.97 4.66 12.30
C PRO A 95 2.36 5.79 13.12
N ILE A 96 1.52 6.62 12.49
CA ILE A 96 0.76 7.68 13.17
C ILE A 96 -0.73 7.38 13.01
N ASN A 97 -1.46 7.23 14.13
CA ASN A 97 -2.89 6.91 14.10
C ASN A 97 -3.22 5.72 13.19
N LYS A 98 -2.40 4.66 13.25
CA LYS A 98 -2.47 3.44 12.39
C LYS A 98 -2.11 3.63 10.91
N SER A 99 -1.85 4.86 10.45
CA SER A 99 -1.40 5.10 9.08
C SER A 99 0.07 4.70 8.92
N LEU A 100 0.35 3.91 7.89
CA LEU A 100 1.68 3.53 7.44
C LEU A 100 2.24 4.48 6.38
N THR A 101 1.45 5.45 5.93
CA THR A 101 1.81 6.36 4.84
C THR A 101 1.99 7.81 5.31
N ALA A 102 1.72 8.11 6.58
CA ALA A 102 1.77 9.47 7.12
C ALA A 102 3.19 9.97 7.43
N ASN A 103 4.05 9.14 8.04
CA ASN A 103 5.43 9.49 8.41
C ASN A 103 6.36 8.38 7.93
N LYS A 104 7.15 8.69 6.90
CA LYS A 104 7.87 7.71 6.08
C LYS A 104 9.05 8.34 5.35
N THR A 105 10.02 7.51 5.00
CA THR A 105 11.03 7.80 3.99
C THR A 105 10.62 7.14 2.67
N ILE A 106 10.65 7.89 1.57
CA ILE A 106 10.32 7.40 0.24
C ILE A 106 11.59 6.89 -0.42
N VAL A 107 11.66 5.58 -0.68
CA VAL A 107 12.78 4.96 -1.42
C VAL A 107 12.45 4.95 -2.92
N GLU A 108 11.23 4.56 -3.26
CA GLU A 108 10.65 4.70 -4.60
C GLU A 108 9.29 5.39 -4.48
N GLY A 109 9.07 6.44 -5.28
CA GLY A 109 7.79 7.14 -5.35
C GLY A 109 6.66 6.27 -5.92
N TYR A 110 5.42 6.62 -5.58
CA TYR A 110 4.25 5.88 -6.07
C TYR A 110 4.13 5.94 -7.59
N LYS A 111 4.07 4.77 -8.23
CA LYS A 111 3.81 4.60 -9.67
C LYS A 111 2.43 3.98 -9.84
N PRO A 112 1.45 4.70 -10.42
CA PRO A 112 0.12 4.15 -10.63
C PRO A 112 0.19 2.96 -11.60
N PRO A 113 -0.70 1.97 -11.47
CA PRO A 113 -0.79 0.88 -12.41
C PRO A 113 -1.14 1.39 -13.81
N MET A 114 -0.31 1.07 -14.80
CA MET A 114 -0.52 1.46 -16.21
C MET A 114 -0.90 0.23 -17.02
N ASN A 115 -2.10 0.23 -17.59
CA ASN A 115 -2.60 -0.86 -18.45
C ASN A 115 -2.65 -2.26 -17.79
N SER A 116 -2.60 -2.33 -16.47
CA SER A 116 -2.62 -3.55 -15.68
C SER A 116 -4.05 -4.09 -15.57
N LYS A 117 -4.58 -4.63 -16.67
CA LYS A 117 -5.87 -5.32 -16.64
C LYS A 117 -5.66 -6.72 -16.07
N ASN A 118 -6.39 -7.04 -15.00
CA ASN A 118 -6.37 -8.34 -14.34
C ASN A 118 -4.99 -8.67 -13.73
N SER A 119 -4.25 -7.66 -13.29
CA SER A 119 -2.98 -7.84 -12.58
C SER A 119 -3.24 -7.98 -11.08
N HIS A 120 -2.56 -8.92 -10.45
CA HIS A 120 -2.59 -9.09 -9.01
C HIS A 120 -1.57 -8.16 -8.35
N PHE A 121 -2.03 -7.41 -7.36
CA PHE A 121 -1.19 -6.55 -6.54
C PHE A 121 -1.08 -7.09 -5.13
N THR A 122 0.08 -6.87 -4.52
CA THR A 122 0.38 -7.25 -3.15
C THR A 122 1.00 -6.09 -2.40
N VAL A 123 0.45 -5.74 -1.24
CA VAL A 123 1.11 -4.91 -0.25
C VAL A 123 1.84 -5.80 0.73
N LEU A 124 3.14 -5.56 0.93
CA LEU A 124 3.93 -6.24 1.96
C LEU A 124 4.36 -5.24 3.02
N MET A 125 4.25 -5.62 4.29
CA MET A 125 4.73 -4.86 5.43
C MET A 125 5.78 -5.66 6.20
N TYR A 126 6.99 -5.14 6.24
CA TYR A 126 8.09 -5.68 7.04
C TYR A 126 8.33 -4.81 8.27
N GLY A 127 8.56 -5.44 9.43
CA GLY A 127 9.02 -4.78 10.65
C GLY A 127 10.54 -4.95 10.81
N HIS A 128 11.22 -3.89 11.26
CA HIS A 128 12.66 -3.90 11.54
C HIS A 128 13.02 -2.92 12.66
N HIS A 129 14.24 -3.03 13.19
CA HIS A 129 14.76 -2.08 14.18
C HIS A 129 15.36 -0.82 13.51
N ASN A 130 15.53 0.25 14.28
CA ASN A 130 15.84 1.62 13.82
C ASN A 130 17.20 1.81 13.12
N ASN A 131 18.05 0.78 13.06
CA ASN A 131 19.38 0.86 12.42
C ASN A 131 19.37 0.35 10.97
N PHE A 132 18.20 0.01 10.44
CA PHE A 132 18.06 -0.49 9.08
C PHE A 132 18.09 0.65 8.07
N HIS A 133 19.07 0.62 7.16
CA HIS A 133 19.11 1.50 6.00
C HIS A 133 18.87 0.61 4.77
N PRO A 134 17.67 0.62 4.17
CA PRO A 134 17.42 -0.18 3.00
C PRO A 134 18.31 0.25 1.85
N ILE A 135 18.84 -0.72 1.14
CA ILE A 135 19.46 -0.50 -0.16
C ILE A 135 18.33 -0.44 -1.18
N SER A 136 18.22 0.68 -1.88
CA SER A 136 17.31 0.82 -3.02
C SER A 136 17.66 -0.23 -4.07
N PRO A 137 16.68 -1.02 -4.57
CA PRO A 137 16.91 -1.92 -5.67
C PRO A 137 17.38 -1.13 -6.90
N SER A 138 18.27 -1.73 -7.69
CA SER A 138 18.62 -1.22 -9.01
C SER A 138 17.40 -1.18 -9.93
N HIS A 139 17.46 -0.37 -10.99
CA HIS A 139 16.36 -0.28 -11.97
C HIS A 139 15.92 -1.64 -12.53
N THR A 140 16.86 -2.55 -12.77
CA THR A 140 16.58 -3.92 -13.24
C THR A 140 15.92 -4.80 -12.19
N GLU A 141 16.25 -4.59 -10.91
CA GLU A 141 15.63 -5.30 -9.80
C GLU A 141 14.22 -4.78 -9.51
N MET A 142 13.92 -3.50 -9.81
CA MET A 142 12.58 -2.94 -9.63
C MET A 142 11.51 -3.66 -10.45
N ASP A 143 11.83 -4.16 -11.65
CA ASP A 143 10.90 -4.90 -12.51
C ASP A 143 10.90 -6.42 -12.25
N ASN A 144 11.91 -6.94 -11.54
CA ASN A 144 12.08 -8.36 -11.25
C ASN A 144 12.37 -8.62 -9.77
N PHE A 145 11.70 -7.88 -8.91
CA PHE A 145 11.93 -7.90 -7.47
C PHE A 145 11.49 -9.22 -6.86
N ILE A 146 12.31 -9.79 -5.99
CA ILE A 146 11.98 -10.99 -5.23
C ILE A 146 12.06 -10.63 -3.74
N PRO A 147 10.92 -10.37 -3.07
CA PRO A 147 10.91 -9.86 -1.69
C PRO A 147 11.73 -10.72 -0.72
N ASN A 148 11.65 -12.04 -0.84
CA ASN A 148 12.39 -12.97 0.02
C ASN A 148 13.91 -12.85 -0.17
N THR A 149 14.38 -12.68 -1.41
CA THR A 149 15.81 -12.49 -1.70
C THR A 149 16.31 -11.15 -1.17
N TRP A 150 15.49 -10.10 -1.28
CA TRP A 150 15.80 -8.79 -0.73
C TRP A 150 15.82 -8.78 0.81
N ALA A 151 14.89 -9.48 1.45
CA ALA A 151 14.79 -9.56 2.91
C ALA A 151 15.85 -10.46 3.54
N ALA A 152 16.27 -11.53 2.86
CA ALA A 152 17.20 -12.54 3.37
C ALA A 152 18.50 -12.01 4.01
N PRO A 153 19.23 -11.03 3.42
CA PRO A 153 20.47 -10.53 4.02
C PRO A 153 20.24 -9.56 5.19
N ILE A 154 18.99 -9.16 5.47
CA ILE A 154 18.70 -8.11 6.45
C ILE A 154 18.44 -8.76 7.83
N PRO A 155 19.29 -8.50 8.84
CA PRO A 155 19.11 -9.09 10.15
C PRO A 155 17.85 -8.53 10.84
N ASN A 156 17.09 -9.42 11.50
CA ASN A 156 15.89 -9.08 12.28
C ASN A 156 14.75 -8.42 11.50
N ILE A 157 14.75 -8.50 10.16
CA ILE A 157 13.57 -8.14 9.36
C ILE A 157 12.54 -9.26 9.48
N THR A 158 11.28 -8.90 9.70
CA THR A 158 10.18 -9.87 9.77
C THR A 158 9.03 -9.41 8.89
N LEU A 159 8.47 -10.31 8.09
CA LEU A 159 7.22 -10.05 7.38
C LEU A 159 6.10 -10.04 8.42
N GLU A 160 5.54 -8.87 8.70
CA GLU A 160 4.49 -8.67 9.70
C GLU A 160 3.10 -8.82 9.07
N ASN A 161 2.97 -8.46 7.79
CA ASN A 161 1.68 -8.46 7.14
C ASN A 161 1.75 -8.47 5.61
N ASN A 162 0.68 -8.96 4.98
CA ASN A 162 0.45 -8.83 3.55
C ASN A 162 -1.03 -8.72 3.18
N ALA A 163 -1.32 -7.95 2.15
CA ALA A 163 -2.66 -7.85 1.56
C ALA A 163 -2.58 -7.98 0.05
N THR A 164 -3.46 -8.77 -0.54
CA THR A 164 -3.52 -8.99 -1.99
C THR A 164 -4.85 -8.46 -2.54
N PHE A 165 -4.81 -7.90 -3.75
CA PHE A 165 -5.98 -7.41 -4.46
C PHE A 165 -5.81 -7.55 -5.97
N LEU A 166 -6.91 -7.55 -6.70
CA LEU A 166 -6.94 -7.66 -8.16
C LEU A 166 -7.27 -6.29 -8.75
N VAL A 167 -6.42 -5.77 -9.63
CA VAL A 167 -6.72 -4.53 -10.36
C VAL A 167 -7.52 -4.86 -11.61
N THR A 168 -8.70 -4.27 -11.70
CA THR A 168 -9.60 -4.41 -12.84
C THR A 168 -9.58 -3.12 -13.65
N GLY A 169 -9.47 -3.23 -14.96
CA GLY A 169 -9.61 -2.09 -15.86
C GLY A 169 -10.94 -2.18 -16.56
N ARG A 170 -11.95 -1.42 -16.12
CA ARG A 170 -13.12 -1.19 -16.99
C ARG A 170 -12.63 -0.38 -18.18
N ASN A 171 -12.84 -0.88 -19.39
CA ASN A 171 -12.72 -0.08 -20.60
C ASN A 171 -13.79 1.03 -20.52
N THR A 172 -13.45 2.16 -19.89
CA THR A 172 -14.33 3.34 -19.86
C THR A 172 -14.57 3.92 -21.25
N SER A 173 -13.84 3.44 -22.27
CA SER A 173 -14.02 3.79 -23.68
C SER A 173 -15.40 3.43 -24.27
N HIS A 174 -16.26 2.68 -23.58
CA HIS A 174 -17.63 2.39 -24.04
C HIS A 174 -18.73 3.20 -23.33
N LEU A 175 -18.39 4.05 -22.36
CA LEU A 175 -19.31 5.08 -21.91
C LEU A 175 -19.18 6.27 -22.86
N HIS A 176 -19.75 6.13 -24.06
CA HIS A 176 -20.13 7.30 -24.83
C HIS A 176 -20.99 8.18 -23.92
N PRO A 177 -20.67 9.48 -23.72
CA PRO A 177 -21.67 10.40 -23.23
C PRO A 177 -22.78 10.44 -24.29
N SER A 178 -23.82 9.63 -24.09
CA SER A 178 -25.02 9.65 -24.92
C SER A 178 -25.75 10.95 -24.59
N GLY A 179 -25.32 11.99 -25.29
CA GLY A 179 -25.71 13.37 -25.08
C GLY A 179 -25.28 14.22 -26.27
N VAL A 180 -25.31 13.67 -27.49
CA VAL A 180 -25.43 14.50 -28.69
C VAL A 180 -26.82 15.10 -28.65
N ILE A 181 -26.95 16.27 -28.02
CA ILE A 181 -28.11 17.14 -28.24
C ILE A 181 -28.03 17.51 -29.72
N HIS A 182 -28.83 16.85 -30.54
CA HIS A 182 -29.06 17.28 -31.91
C HIS A 182 -29.57 18.73 -31.86
N PRO A 183 -28.93 19.70 -32.55
CA PRO A 183 -29.59 20.97 -32.78
C PRO A 183 -30.81 20.69 -33.65
N HIS A 184 -32.00 20.76 -33.04
CA HIS A 184 -33.23 20.82 -33.80
C HIS A 184 -33.17 22.08 -34.67
N THR A 185 -33.09 21.88 -35.98
CA THR A 185 -33.40 22.86 -37.00
C THR A 185 -34.87 23.26 -36.84
N THR A 186 -35.12 24.39 -36.18
CA THR A 186 -36.39 25.11 -36.31
C THR A 186 -36.30 26.03 -37.50
N THR A 187 -36.77 25.55 -38.65
CA THR A 187 -37.31 26.42 -39.71
C THR A 187 -38.57 27.06 -39.14
N GLN A 188 -38.49 28.32 -38.69
CA GLN A 188 -39.68 29.13 -38.43
C GLN A 188 -39.55 30.52 -39.05
N THR A 189 -40.62 30.79 -39.78
CA THR A 189 -40.95 31.93 -40.62
C THR A 189 -41.08 33.22 -39.80
N HIS A 190 -40.58 34.32 -40.36
CA HIS A 190 -40.81 35.67 -39.88
C HIS A 190 -42.32 35.96 -39.68
N THR A 191 -42.68 36.49 -38.52
CA THR A 191 -43.73 37.51 -38.39
C THR A 191 -43.40 38.44 -37.22
N SER A 192 -43.33 39.73 -37.53
CA SER A 192 -43.07 40.82 -36.61
C SER A 192 -44.13 40.91 -35.51
N GLN A 193 -43.71 41.02 -34.25
CA GLN A 193 -44.49 41.68 -33.21
C GLN A 193 -43.56 42.42 -32.24
N THR A 194 -43.82 43.72 -32.15
CA THR A 194 -43.18 44.74 -31.32
C THR A 194 -43.78 44.74 -29.91
N HIS A 195 -42.94 44.81 -28.86
CA HIS A 195 -43.09 45.52 -27.56
C HIS A 195 -42.18 44.89 -26.47
N PRO A 196 -41.96 45.57 -25.31
CA PRO A 196 -41.23 46.81 -25.11
C PRO A 196 -39.93 46.59 -24.28
N THR A 197 -39.02 47.55 -24.40
CA THR A 197 -37.70 47.61 -23.75
C THR A 197 -37.78 47.56 -22.22
N HIS A 198 -37.14 46.55 -21.62
CA HIS A 198 -36.88 46.45 -20.19
C HIS A 198 -35.54 47.14 -19.86
N PRO A 199 -35.42 47.93 -18.78
CA PRO A 199 -34.20 48.66 -18.48
C PRO A 199 -33.07 47.74 -18.04
N THR A 200 -31.91 47.96 -18.67
CA THR A 200 -30.59 47.42 -18.32
C THR A 200 -30.15 47.98 -16.97
N PHE A 201 -30.02 47.12 -15.96
CA PHE A 201 -29.21 47.43 -14.78
C PHE A 201 -27.74 47.20 -15.13
N GLU A 202 -27.00 48.29 -15.34
CA GLU A 202 -25.55 48.29 -15.39
C GLU A 202 -25.00 48.01 -13.99
N SER A 203 -24.38 46.85 -13.78
CA SER A 203 -23.53 46.61 -12.63
C SER A 203 -22.20 47.36 -12.82
N PRO A 204 -21.75 48.16 -11.85
CA PRO A 204 -20.51 48.93 -11.96
C PRO A 204 -19.28 48.02 -12.02
N LYS A 205 -18.43 48.25 -13.03
CA LYS A 205 -17.07 47.72 -13.13
C LYS A 205 -16.24 48.19 -11.94
N THR A 206 -15.92 47.28 -11.01
CA THR A 206 -14.81 47.48 -10.09
C THR A 206 -13.52 46.98 -10.74
N THR A 207 -12.76 47.90 -11.31
CA THR A 207 -11.36 47.68 -11.68
C THR A 207 -10.52 47.76 -10.40
N ILE A 208 -10.20 46.60 -9.81
CA ILE A 208 -9.21 46.52 -8.74
C ILE A 208 -7.98 45.80 -9.29
N ARG A 209 -6.91 46.57 -9.40
CA ARG A 209 -5.57 46.19 -9.81
C ARG A 209 -4.86 45.56 -8.60
N PRO A 210 -4.34 44.33 -8.65
CA PRO A 210 -3.48 43.85 -7.57
C PRO A 210 -2.11 44.52 -7.67
N GLN A 211 -1.78 45.35 -6.68
CA GLN A 211 -0.39 45.74 -6.40
C GLN A 211 0.30 44.57 -5.69
N TYR A 212 1.38 44.10 -6.29
CA TYR A 212 2.37 43.28 -5.61
C TYR A 212 3.10 44.16 -4.58
N VAL A 213 3.03 43.79 -3.31
CA VAL A 213 3.97 44.24 -2.28
C VAL A 213 4.57 43.00 -1.64
N THR A 214 5.87 42.83 -1.86
CA THR A 214 6.71 41.81 -1.24
C THR A 214 7.07 42.28 0.16
N GLU A 215 6.44 41.73 1.20
CA GLU A 215 6.93 41.87 2.57
C GLU A 215 7.69 40.62 3.00
N LYS A 216 9.01 40.80 3.20
CA LYS A 216 9.84 39.93 4.02
C LYS A 216 9.36 40.06 5.47
N VAL A 217 8.83 38.99 6.06
CA VAL A 217 8.68 38.91 7.53
C VAL A 217 9.63 37.86 8.06
N THR A 218 10.62 38.37 8.77
CA THR A 218 11.61 37.67 9.58
C THR A 218 10.99 37.31 10.93
N GLU A 219 11.03 36.01 11.24
CA GLU A 219 11.29 35.38 12.55
C GLU A 219 10.57 35.89 13.83
N LYS A 220 9.81 34.99 14.46
CA LYS A 220 9.93 34.78 15.92
C LYS A 220 9.38 33.43 16.37
N GLN A 221 10.27 32.60 16.92
CA GLN A 221 9.92 31.43 17.73
C GLN A 221 8.95 31.83 18.84
N THR A 222 7.87 31.07 19.00
CA THR A 222 7.05 31.08 20.22
C THR A 222 7.27 29.77 20.97
N GLU A 223 7.80 29.96 22.16
CA GLU A 223 8.07 29.03 23.24
C GLU A 223 6.75 28.37 23.69
N TYR A 224 6.67 27.04 23.63
CA TYR A 224 5.50 26.30 24.11
C TYR A 224 5.52 26.26 25.64
N HIS A 225 4.54 26.95 26.24
CA HIS A 225 4.23 26.82 27.67
C HIS A 225 3.75 25.39 27.97
N VAL A 226 4.44 24.76 28.92
CA VAL A 226 4.06 23.53 29.60
C VAL A 226 2.80 23.79 30.42
N TYR A 227 1.67 23.19 30.05
CA TYR A 227 0.51 23.07 30.93
C TYR A 227 0.59 21.77 31.72
N ASN A 228 0.97 21.89 33.00
CA ASN A 228 0.74 20.86 34.00
C ASN A 228 -0.78 20.71 34.22
N SER A 229 -1.34 19.54 33.96
CA SER A 229 -2.65 19.15 34.47
C SER A 229 -2.47 18.01 35.46
N THR A 230 -2.57 18.36 36.74
CA THR A 230 -2.56 17.46 37.88
C THR A 230 -4.01 17.08 38.23
N ASN A 231 -4.26 15.78 38.34
CA ASN A 231 -5.33 15.10 39.08
C ASN A 231 -6.80 15.37 38.73
N SER A 232 -7.48 14.32 38.26
CA SER A 232 -8.80 13.97 38.80
C SER A 232 -8.93 12.46 38.96
N SER A 233 -9.26 12.08 40.18
CA SER A 233 -9.52 10.73 40.67
C SER A 233 -10.93 10.24 40.30
N SER A 234 -11.13 8.93 40.49
CA SER A 234 -12.41 8.19 40.53
C SER A 234 -13.00 7.83 39.15
N THR A 235 -13.53 6.63 38.88
CA THR A 235 -14.15 5.62 39.75
C THR A 235 -13.97 4.22 39.13
N ASN A 236 -13.76 3.23 40.01
CA ASN A 236 -13.85 1.80 39.71
C ASN A 236 -15.25 1.41 39.21
N HIS A 237 -15.32 0.78 38.04
CA HIS A 237 -16.45 -0.08 37.67
C HIS A 237 -15.95 -1.50 37.43
N ASN A 238 -16.18 -2.35 38.42
CA ASN A 238 -16.12 -3.80 38.28
C ASN A 238 -17.34 -4.26 37.48
N SER A 239 -17.10 -4.91 36.34
CA SER A 239 -18.12 -5.71 35.65
C SER A 239 -17.59 -7.13 35.40
N PRO A 240 -18.47 -8.14 35.42
CA PRO A 240 -18.09 -9.53 35.65
C PRO A 240 -17.52 -10.20 34.40
N SER A 241 -16.50 -11.02 34.61
CA SER A 241 -15.92 -11.90 33.60
C SER A 241 -16.89 -13.01 33.20
N HIS A 242 -17.37 -13.01 31.96
CA HIS A 242 -17.95 -14.20 31.34
C HIS A 242 -16.83 -15.05 30.72
N SER A 243 -16.53 -16.18 31.37
CA SER A 243 -15.64 -17.20 30.84
C SER A 243 -16.32 -17.96 29.69
N HIS A 244 -15.99 -17.62 28.45
CA HIS A 244 -16.30 -18.49 27.31
C HIS A 244 -15.26 -19.61 27.22
N LYS A 245 -15.75 -20.83 27.45
CA LYS A 245 -15.02 -22.09 27.36
C LYS A 245 -14.79 -22.40 25.88
N SER A 246 -13.64 -22.00 25.33
CA SER A 246 -13.26 -22.31 23.95
C SER A 246 -12.96 -23.80 23.81
N ARG A 247 -13.79 -24.46 23.01
CA ARG A 247 -13.68 -25.87 22.61
C ARG A 247 -12.44 -26.04 21.74
N ALA A 248 -11.42 -26.74 22.24
CA ALA A 248 -10.26 -27.13 21.47
C ALA A 248 -10.68 -28.10 20.35
N THR A 249 -10.67 -27.63 19.11
CA THR A 249 -10.69 -28.49 17.92
C THR A 249 -9.25 -28.77 17.53
N ASN A 250 -8.79 -29.98 17.81
CA ASN A 250 -7.50 -30.49 17.36
C ASN A 250 -7.54 -30.65 15.84
N HIS A 251 -7.11 -29.62 15.11
CA HIS A 251 -6.73 -29.77 13.71
C HIS A 251 -5.35 -30.43 13.68
N VAL A 252 -5.35 -31.73 13.39
CA VAL A 252 -4.15 -32.49 13.05
C VAL A 252 -3.65 -31.96 11.70
N CYS A 253 -2.66 -31.07 11.74
CA CYS A 253 -1.88 -30.71 10.56
C CYS A 253 -1.06 -31.94 10.16
N SER A 254 -1.54 -32.68 9.17
CA SER A 254 -0.78 -33.75 8.52
C SER A 254 0.39 -33.10 7.75
N LEU A 255 1.55 -33.00 8.41
CA LEU A 255 2.80 -32.61 7.79
C LEU A 255 3.29 -33.77 6.91
N THR A 256 2.87 -33.79 5.65
CA THR A 256 3.41 -34.74 4.66
C THR A 256 4.80 -34.27 4.27
N VAL A 257 5.82 -34.72 5.01
CA VAL A 257 7.23 -34.57 4.62
C VAL A 257 7.47 -35.46 3.41
N MET A 258 7.45 -34.88 2.21
CA MET A 258 7.94 -35.57 1.01
C MET A 258 9.45 -35.73 1.11
N PHE A 259 9.90 -36.90 1.59
CA PHE A 259 11.26 -37.35 1.39
C PHE A 259 11.48 -37.64 -0.09
N ILE A 260 12.07 -36.68 -0.81
CA ILE A 260 12.67 -36.94 -2.13
C ILE A 260 13.87 -37.86 -1.87
N PRO A 261 13.92 -39.09 -2.42
CA PRO A 261 15.05 -39.97 -2.22
C PRO A 261 16.27 -39.44 -2.95
N LEU A 262 17.17 -38.81 -2.19
CA LEU A 262 18.51 -38.40 -2.59
C LEU A 262 19.42 -39.64 -2.67
N ILE A 263 19.09 -40.60 -3.55
CA ILE A 263 19.82 -41.88 -3.68
C ILE A 263 20.59 -42.00 -5.01
N SER A 264 20.62 -40.98 -5.87
CA SER A 264 21.25 -41.11 -7.21
C SER A 264 22.50 -40.24 -7.45
N LEU A 265 23.29 -39.91 -6.41
CA LEU A 265 24.51 -39.11 -6.61
C LEU A 265 25.75 -39.54 -5.79
N ILE A 266 25.87 -40.82 -5.41
CA ILE A 266 27.11 -41.33 -4.77
C ILE A 266 27.69 -42.57 -5.50
N THR A 267 27.27 -42.88 -6.74
CA THR A 267 27.81 -44.04 -7.48
C THR A 267 28.81 -43.68 -8.59
N LYS A 268 29.38 -42.47 -8.61
CA LYS A 268 30.32 -42.07 -9.68
C LYS A 268 31.60 -41.36 -9.21
N VAL A 269 32.13 -41.73 -8.04
CA VAL A 269 33.45 -41.25 -7.57
C VAL A 269 34.38 -42.38 -7.15
N ILE A 270 34.02 -43.64 -7.37
CA ILE A 270 34.97 -44.76 -7.22
C ILE A 270 34.75 -45.72 -8.38
N PHE A 271 35.31 -45.39 -9.53
CA PHE A 271 35.95 -46.29 -10.49
C PHE A 271 36.73 -45.46 -11.51
#